data_AF-A0A498GSS3-F1
#
_entry.id   AF-A0A498GSS3-F1
#
_cell.length_a   1.000
_cell.length_b   1.000
_cell.length_c   1.000
_cell.angle_alpha   90.00
_cell.angle_beta   90.00
_cell.angle_gamma   90.00
#
_symmetry.space_group_name_H-M   'P 1'
#
loop_
_entity.id
_entity.type
_entity.pdbx_description
1 polymer ?
#
loop_
_entity_poly.entity_id
_entity_poly.type
_entity_poly.pdbx_seq_one_letter_code
_entity_poly.pdbx_strand_id
1 'polypeptide(L)'
;MFSLNEQKAIELGENGERALREQNEYDALQYVDYLRELGEELLEADLEADLRRVVISLRNIGNKAIQKKIEGIASMVLNDLKSLSETALSKDFSNAMWSFSKAVQEIGKGAVQFQMLEPAKTALDTLKMIGLGAVEKKMEVVTLWTTLAIGEMAYLANRQQLEDLSKAAVDAREEIIEASELSGFKTRDEIEIYPQLIAQTVSQYSELQDLQPAGYEAKPNEEFTEEEFFEDEGDIGEQESQTEGAKKEE
;
A
#
# COMPACT_ATOMS: atom_id res chain seq x y z
N MET A 1 19.59 -1.18 9.32
CA MET A 1 20.34 0.08 9.06
C MET A 1 20.01 0.48 7.63
N PHE A 2 19.54 1.71 7.38
CA PHE A 2 19.09 2.11 6.04
C PHE A 2 20.24 2.29 5.05
N SER A 3 19.99 1.93 3.79
CA SER A 3 20.86 2.24 2.66
C SER A 3 20.99 3.75 2.44
N LEU A 4 21.97 4.19 1.65
CA LEU A 4 22.10 5.61 1.30
C LEU A 4 20.88 6.12 0.53
N ASN A 5 20.32 5.30 -0.35
CA ASN A 5 19.13 5.63 -1.14
C ASN A 5 17.90 5.73 -0.25
N GLU A 6 17.73 4.80 0.70
CA GLU A 6 16.65 4.87 1.68
C GLU A 6 16.75 6.12 2.54
N GLN A 7 17.94 6.49 3.02
CA GLN A 7 18.15 7.72 3.79
C GLN A 7 17.80 8.97 2.97
N LYS A 8 18.23 9.02 1.70
CA LYS A 8 17.89 10.11 0.78
C LYS A 8 16.38 10.21 0.57
N ALA A 9 15.70 9.08 0.34
CA ALA A 9 14.25 9.06 0.18
C ALA A 9 13.51 9.53 1.44
N ILE A 10 13.98 9.14 2.64
CA ILE A 10 13.43 9.62 3.92
C ILE A 10 13.59 11.13 4.04
N GLU A 11 14.80 11.66 3.83
CA GLU A 11 15.07 13.09 3.94
C GLU A 11 14.20 13.92 2.97
N LEU A 12 14.08 13.48 1.71
CA LEU A 12 13.22 14.14 0.74
C LEU A 12 11.75 14.11 1.15
N GLY A 13 11.27 12.97 1.68
CA GLY A 13 9.91 12.81 2.21
C GLY A 13 9.59 13.77 3.35
N GLU A 14 10.44 13.77 4.40
CA GLU A 14 10.28 14.64 5.58
C GLU A 14 10.31 16.12 5.21
N ASN A 15 11.18 16.50 4.26
CA ASN A 15 11.26 17.86 3.75
C ASN A 15 10.02 18.27 2.96
N GLY A 16 9.49 17.38 2.10
CA GLY A 16 8.23 17.61 1.38
C GLY A 16 7.04 17.80 2.33
N GLU A 17 6.93 16.96 3.37
CA GLU A 17 5.90 17.11 4.40
C GLU A 17 6.06 18.39 5.21
N ARG A 18 7.30 18.82 5.49
CA ARG A 18 7.57 20.10 6.14
C ARG A 18 7.13 21.28 5.26
N ALA A 19 7.46 21.27 3.97
CA ALA A 19 7.04 22.30 3.04
C ALA A 19 5.50 22.45 3.01
N LEU A 20 4.77 21.34 3.00
CA LEU A 20 3.30 21.34 3.11
C LEU A 20 2.78 21.91 4.45
N ARG A 21 3.48 21.66 5.56
CA ARG A 21 3.12 22.27 6.86
C ARG A 21 3.31 23.78 6.85
N GLU A 22 4.33 24.25 6.14
CA GLU A 22 4.70 25.66 6.00
C GLU A 22 3.93 26.37 4.87
N GLN A 23 3.01 25.67 4.19
CA GLN A 23 2.25 26.17 3.04
C GLN A 23 3.14 26.60 1.86
N ASN A 24 4.33 26.00 1.75
CA ASN A 24 5.22 26.18 0.62
C ASN A 24 4.96 25.08 -0.43
N GLU A 25 3.96 25.29 -1.26
CA GLU A 25 3.58 24.33 -2.32
C GLU A 25 4.70 24.14 -3.35
N TYR A 26 5.48 25.18 -3.64
CA TYR A 26 6.58 25.11 -4.61
C TYR A 26 7.67 24.15 -4.13
N ASP A 27 8.14 24.28 -2.89
CA ASP A 27 9.16 23.39 -2.34
C ASP A 27 8.60 21.96 -2.22
N ALA A 28 7.34 21.81 -1.82
CA ALA A 28 6.70 20.49 -1.73
C ALA A 28 6.67 19.78 -3.10
N LEU A 29 6.31 20.49 -4.17
CA LEU A 29 6.37 19.97 -5.55
C LEU A 29 7.79 19.56 -5.94
N GLN A 30 8.78 20.38 -5.60
CA GLN A 30 10.19 20.08 -5.89
C GLN A 30 10.66 18.79 -5.18
N TYR A 31 10.25 18.56 -3.93
CA TYR A 31 10.57 17.32 -3.22
C TYR A 31 9.85 16.09 -3.80
N VAL A 32 8.63 16.26 -4.32
CA VAL A 32 7.92 15.21 -5.07
C VAL A 32 8.66 14.86 -6.35
N ASP A 33 9.09 15.86 -7.13
CA ASP A 33 9.89 15.64 -8.35
C ASP A 33 11.20 14.91 -8.07
N TYR A 34 11.93 15.31 -7.01
CA TYR A 34 13.16 14.62 -6.62
C TYR A 34 12.94 13.17 -6.17
N LEU A 35 11.81 12.88 -5.53
CA LEU A 35 11.44 11.51 -5.18
C LEU A 35 11.08 10.70 -6.43
N ARG A 36 10.37 11.29 -7.40
CA ARG A 36 10.09 10.64 -8.68
C ARG A 36 11.38 10.29 -9.42
N GLU A 37 12.29 11.24 -9.58
CA GLU A 37 13.59 11.03 -10.23
C GLU A 37 14.41 9.94 -9.52
N LEU A 38 14.45 9.95 -8.19
CA LEU A 38 15.09 8.87 -7.42
C LEU A 38 14.40 7.53 -7.66
N GLY A 39 13.07 7.49 -7.73
CA GLY A 39 12.32 6.27 -8.05
C GLY A 39 12.66 5.72 -9.44
N GLU A 40 12.77 6.59 -10.44
CA GLU A 40 13.19 6.24 -11.80
C GLU A 40 14.62 5.67 -11.81
N GLU A 41 15.57 6.31 -11.12
CA GLU A 41 16.95 5.81 -10.98
C GLU A 41 17.00 4.41 -10.32
N LEU A 42 16.21 4.18 -9.27
CA LEU A 42 16.17 2.90 -8.57
C LEU A 42 15.51 1.80 -9.41
N LEU A 43 14.51 2.13 -10.21
CA LEU A 43 13.91 1.21 -11.19
C LEU A 43 14.92 0.81 -12.27
N GLU A 44 15.70 1.77 -12.80
CA GLU A 44 16.75 1.49 -13.78
C GLU A 44 17.86 0.61 -13.22
N ALA A 45 18.20 0.79 -11.94
CA ALA A 45 19.24 0.03 -11.24
C ALA A 45 18.76 -1.31 -10.66
N ASP A 46 17.49 -1.68 -10.85
CA ASP A 46 16.84 -2.86 -10.28
C ASP A 46 16.92 -2.95 -8.74
N LEU A 47 16.84 -1.80 -8.06
CA LEU A 47 16.92 -1.67 -6.60
C LEU A 47 15.54 -1.64 -5.94
N GLU A 48 14.80 -2.75 -6.06
CA GLU A 48 13.41 -2.87 -5.57
C GLU A 48 13.27 -2.54 -4.07
N ALA A 49 14.21 -3.00 -3.23
CA ALA A 49 14.17 -2.77 -1.79
C ALA A 49 14.27 -1.29 -1.41
N ASP A 50 15.10 -0.52 -2.13
CA ASP A 50 15.25 0.92 -1.93
C ASP A 50 14.05 1.68 -2.50
N LEU A 51 13.50 1.23 -3.64
CA LEU A 51 12.34 1.85 -4.30
C LEU A 51 11.13 1.93 -3.36
N ARG A 52 10.92 0.90 -2.54
CA ARG A 52 9.88 0.90 -1.50
C ARG A 52 9.93 2.15 -0.62
N ARG A 53 11.12 2.64 -0.27
CA ARG A 53 11.24 3.83 0.59
C ARG A 53 10.82 5.11 -0.14
N VAL A 54 11.09 5.21 -1.44
CA VAL A 54 10.58 6.32 -2.28
C VAL A 54 9.05 6.33 -2.28
N VAL A 55 8.43 5.17 -2.45
CA VAL A 55 6.97 5.02 -2.45
C VAL A 55 6.36 5.44 -1.11
N ILE A 56 6.96 5.05 0.01
CA ILE A 56 6.53 5.47 1.36
C ILE A 56 6.66 6.99 1.53
N SER A 57 7.76 7.59 1.08
CA SER A 57 7.95 9.04 1.16
C SER A 57 6.92 9.81 0.32
N LEU A 58 6.66 9.36 -0.91
CA LEU A 58 5.60 9.91 -1.76
C LEU A 58 4.23 9.77 -1.10
N ARG A 59 3.91 8.60 -0.54
CA ARG A 59 2.67 8.37 0.23
C ARG A 59 2.50 9.39 1.35
N ASN A 60 3.54 9.62 2.14
CA ASN A 60 3.47 10.52 3.29
C ASN A 60 3.21 11.97 2.85
N ILE A 61 3.89 12.43 1.79
CA ILE A 61 3.62 13.74 1.17
C ILE A 61 2.18 13.81 0.64
N GLY A 62 1.72 12.80 -0.09
CA GLY A 62 0.36 12.73 -0.64
C GLY A 62 -0.71 12.80 0.45
N ASN A 63 -0.58 11.98 1.49
CA ASN A 63 -1.46 11.99 2.66
C ASN A 63 -1.44 13.37 3.34
N LYS A 64 -0.26 14.00 3.46
CA LYS A 64 -0.15 15.33 4.03
C LYS A 64 -0.84 16.39 3.17
N ALA A 65 -0.72 16.30 1.86
CA ALA A 65 -1.40 17.19 0.91
C ALA A 65 -2.92 17.05 1.02
N ILE A 66 -3.44 15.82 1.14
CA ILE A 66 -4.86 15.55 1.42
C ILE A 66 -5.31 16.20 2.73
N GLN A 67 -4.57 16.00 3.83
CA GLN A 67 -4.89 16.62 5.13
C GLN A 67 -4.92 18.16 5.06
N LYS A 68 -4.05 18.75 4.23
CA LYS A 68 -3.99 20.19 3.97
C LYS A 68 -4.94 20.66 2.88
N LYS A 69 -5.66 19.74 2.22
CA LYS A 69 -6.57 19.98 1.09
C LYS A 69 -5.89 20.66 -0.10
N ILE A 70 -4.63 20.31 -0.36
CA ILE A 70 -3.85 20.81 -1.49
C ILE A 70 -3.96 19.79 -2.63
N GLU A 71 -4.99 19.95 -3.48
CA GLU A 71 -5.38 18.99 -4.51
C GLU A 71 -4.33 18.78 -5.59
N GLY A 72 -3.63 19.85 -6.00
CA GLY A 72 -2.59 19.77 -7.03
C GLY A 72 -1.43 18.85 -6.64
N ILE A 73 -0.95 18.95 -5.39
CA ILE A 73 0.16 18.12 -4.90
C ILE A 73 -0.28 16.67 -4.72
N ALA A 74 -1.48 16.44 -4.16
CA ALA A 74 -1.99 15.07 -4.01
C ALA A 74 -2.16 14.38 -5.39
N SER A 75 -2.65 15.10 -6.39
CA SER A 75 -2.80 14.59 -7.75
C SER A 75 -1.46 14.33 -8.42
N MET A 76 -0.47 15.20 -8.23
CA MET A 76 0.89 14.99 -8.75
C MET A 76 1.52 13.74 -8.16
N VAL A 77 1.48 13.58 -6.82
CA VAL A 77 2.01 12.38 -6.15
C VAL A 77 1.35 11.10 -6.71
N LEU A 78 0.04 11.10 -6.93
CA LEU A 78 -0.66 9.94 -7.49
C LEU A 78 -0.28 9.65 -8.95
N ASN A 79 -0.04 10.69 -9.75
CA ASN A 79 0.45 10.52 -11.12
C ASN A 79 1.87 9.94 -11.14
N ASP A 80 2.74 10.39 -10.23
CA ASP A 80 4.11 9.88 -10.12
C ASP A 80 4.12 8.43 -9.64
N LEU A 81 3.32 8.11 -8.62
CA LEU A 81 3.10 6.73 -8.18
C LEU A 81 2.58 5.86 -9.32
N LYS A 82 1.66 6.36 -10.15
CA LYS A 82 1.18 5.64 -11.33
C LYS A 82 2.31 5.33 -12.30
N SER A 83 3.06 6.34 -12.74
CA SER A 83 4.18 6.20 -13.69
C SER A 83 5.24 5.20 -13.20
N LEU A 84 5.65 5.34 -11.93
CA LEU A 84 6.64 4.45 -11.32
C LEU A 84 6.10 3.03 -11.20
N SER A 85 4.82 2.85 -10.84
CA SER A 85 4.21 1.53 -10.73
C SER A 85 4.05 0.81 -12.07
N GLU A 86 3.79 1.53 -13.18
CA GLU A 86 3.77 0.93 -14.53
C GLU A 86 5.14 0.32 -14.88
N THR A 87 6.21 1.04 -14.55
CA THR A 87 7.58 0.55 -14.78
C THR A 87 7.93 -0.60 -13.84
N ALA A 88 7.59 -0.50 -12.54
CA ALA A 88 7.82 -1.57 -11.56
C ALA A 88 7.08 -2.87 -11.94
N LEU A 89 5.84 -2.75 -12.42
CA LEU A 89 5.04 -3.88 -12.90
C LEU A 89 5.68 -4.54 -14.13
N SER A 90 6.23 -3.76 -15.06
CA SER A 90 6.95 -4.30 -16.23
C SER A 90 8.18 -5.14 -15.85
N LYS A 91 8.77 -4.84 -14.69
CA LYS A 91 9.95 -5.51 -14.11
C LYS A 91 9.60 -6.64 -13.12
N ASP A 92 8.32 -6.93 -12.91
CA ASP A 92 7.84 -7.96 -11.98
C ASP A 92 8.21 -7.72 -10.49
N PHE A 93 8.37 -6.45 -10.09
CA PHE A 93 8.73 -6.05 -8.72
C PHE A 93 7.56 -6.18 -7.75
N SER A 94 7.21 -7.43 -7.42
CA SER A 94 6.01 -7.77 -6.66
C SER A 94 5.97 -7.13 -5.26
N ASN A 95 7.12 -7.00 -4.59
CA ASN A 95 7.19 -6.39 -3.24
C ASN A 95 6.97 -4.88 -3.33
N ALA A 96 7.60 -4.22 -4.31
CA ALA A 96 7.36 -2.80 -4.54
C ALA A 96 5.91 -2.53 -4.96
N MET A 97 5.31 -3.39 -5.80
CA MET A 97 3.92 -3.25 -6.25
C MET A 97 2.93 -3.29 -5.10
N TRP A 98 3.21 -4.07 -4.06
CA TRP A 98 2.40 -4.02 -2.85
C TRP A 98 2.49 -2.65 -2.16
N SER A 99 3.70 -2.11 -1.97
CA SER A 99 3.87 -0.76 -1.41
C SER A 99 3.21 0.32 -2.27
N PHE A 100 3.25 0.22 -3.60
CA PHE A 100 2.52 1.13 -4.51
C PHE A 100 1.02 1.07 -4.26
N SER A 101 0.45 -0.13 -4.25
CA SER A 101 -1.00 -0.31 -4.06
C SER A 101 -1.46 0.22 -2.71
N LYS A 102 -0.69 0.04 -1.63
CA LYS A 102 -0.97 0.62 -0.31
C LYS A 102 -0.85 2.14 -0.30
N ALA A 103 0.19 2.69 -0.90
CA ALA A 103 0.37 4.14 -0.98
C ALA A 103 -0.80 4.83 -1.70
N VAL A 104 -1.19 4.29 -2.85
CA VAL A 104 -2.31 4.81 -3.66
C VAL A 104 -3.64 4.66 -2.92
N GLN A 105 -3.88 3.53 -2.23
CA GLN A 105 -5.07 3.31 -1.40
C GLN A 105 -5.18 4.35 -0.29
N GLU A 106 -4.12 4.59 0.48
CA GLU A 106 -4.16 5.52 1.61
C GLU A 106 -4.49 6.95 1.14
N ILE A 107 -3.80 7.44 0.10
CA ILE A 107 -4.07 8.75 -0.47
C ILE A 107 -5.50 8.80 -1.05
N GLY A 108 -5.90 7.77 -1.80
CA GLY A 108 -7.21 7.67 -2.44
C GLY A 108 -8.38 7.68 -1.43
N LYS A 109 -8.28 6.91 -0.35
CA LYS A 109 -9.27 6.92 0.74
C LYS A 109 -9.38 8.30 1.37
N GLY A 110 -8.24 8.94 1.64
CA GLY A 110 -8.22 10.31 2.15
C GLY A 110 -8.89 11.29 1.17
N ALA A 111 -8.57 11.21 -0.12
CA ALA A 111 -9.17 12.04 -1.16
C ALA A 111 -10.70 11.89 -1.21
N VAL A 112 -11.22 10.65 -1.14
CA VAL A 112 -12.67 10.39 -1.06
C VAL A 112 -13.27 11.01 0.19
N GLN A 113 -12.64 10.84 1.35
CA GLN A 113 -13.13 11.37 2.63
C GLN A 113 -13.22 12.90 2.62
N PHE A 114 -12.27 13.58 1.98
CA PHE A 114 -12.27 15.04 1.84
C PHE A 114 -12.95 15.54 0.55
N GLN A 115 -13.59 14.65 -0.23
CA GLN A 115 -14.29 14.95 -1.48
C GLN A 115 -13.40 15.63 -2.54
N MET A 116 -12.09 15.30 -2.54
CA MET A 116 -11.12 15.75 -3.54
C MET A 116 -11.21 14.81 -4.74
N LEU A 117 -12.06 15.17 -5.72
CA LEU A 117 -12.50 14.25 -6.76
C LEU A 117 -11.39 13.89 -7.76
N GLU A 118 -10.52 14.83 -8.11
CA GLU A 118 -9.43 14.56 -9.05
C GLU A 118 -8.46 13.50 -8.49
N PRO A 119 -7.85 13.67 -7.30
CA PRO A 119 -6.96 12.65 -6.74
C PRO A 119 -7.70 11.35 -6.41
N ALA A 120 -8.99 11.39 -6.03
CA ALA A 120 -9.75 10.17 -5.80
C ALA A 120 -9.93 9.34 -7.08
N LYS A 121 -10.17 10.00 -8.23
CA LYS A 121 -10.25 9.33 -9.53
C LYS A 121 -8.88 8.80 -9.98
N THR A 122 -7.82 9.60 -9.85
CA THR A 122 -6.47 9.16 -10.19
C THR A 122 -6.06 7.96 -9.35
N ALA A 123 -6.35 7.95 -8.05
CA ALA A 123 -6.06 6.81 -7.19
C ALA A 123 -6.83 5.54 -7.62
N LEU A 124 -8.11 5.67 -7.95
CA LEU A 124 -8.91 4.56 -8.45
C LEU A 124 -8.35 4.00 -9.76
N ASP A 125 -8.04 4.87 -10.73
CA ASP A 125 -7.48 4.46 -12.02
C ASP A 125 -6.12 3.78 -11.86
N THR A 126 -5.28 4.29 -10.96
CA THR A 126 -3.98 3.67 -10.64
C THR A 126 -4.15 2.31 -9.98
N LEU A 127 -5.03 2.16 -8.98
CA LEU A 127 -5.31 0.86 -8.36
C LEU A 127 -5.86 -0.15 -9.37
N LYS A 128 -6.72 0.30 -10.29
CA LYS A 128 -7.25 -0.55 -11.36
C LYS A 128 -6.13 -1.06 -12.27
N MET A 129 -5.24 -0.16 -12.70
CA MET A 129 -4.08 -0.52 -13.52
C MET A 129 -3.18 -1.53 -12.80
N ILE A 130 -2.84 -1.26 -11.53
CA ILE A 130 -2.03 -2.17 -10.71
C ILE A 130 -2.71 -3.53 -10.57
N GLY A 131 -4.02 -3.57 -10.29
CA GLY A 131 -4.77 -4.81 -10.11
C GLY A 131 -4.83 -5.68 -11.36
N LEU A 132 -5.12 -5.07 -12.52
CA LEU A 132 -5.10 -5.79 -13.81
C LEU A 132 -3.71 -6.33 -14.14
N GLY A 133 -2.68 -5.51 -13.92
CA GLY A 133 -1.29 -5.90 -14.07
C GLY A 133 -0.89 -7.05 -13.15
N ALA A 134 -1.29 -6.99 -11.89
CA ALA A 134 -1.04 -8.01 -10.90
C ALA A 134 -1.67 -9.35 -11.30
N VAL A 135 -2.88 -9.34 -11.87
CA VAL A 135 -3.52 -10.54 -12.43
C VAL A 135 -2.70 -11.11 -13.58
N GLU A 136 -2.27 -10.27 -14.53
CA GLU A 136 -1.46 -10.69 -15.68
C GLU A 136 -0.14 -11.34 -15.24
N LYS A 137 0.52 -10.75 -14.24
CA LYS A 137 1.79 -11.21 -13.69
C LYS A 137 1.64 -12.26 -12.58
N LYS A 138 0.41 -12.69 -12.25
CA LYS A 138 0.11 -13.66 -11.19
C LYS A 138 0.61 -13.23 -9.79
N MET A 139 0.58 -11.94 -9.49
CA MET A 139 0.91 -11.35 -8.19
C MET A 139 -0.30 -11.44 -7.25
N GLU A 140 -0.38 -12.51 -6.47
CA GLU A 140 -1.57 -12.83 -5.65
C GLU A 140 -1.86 -11.74 -4.62
N VAL A 141 -0.87 -11.42 -3.77
CA VAL A 141 -1.04 -10.45 -2.68
C VAL A 141 -1.47 -9.08 -3.21
N VAL A 142 -0.87 -8.64 -4.33
CA VAL A 142 -1.21 -7.34 -4.96
C VAL A 142 -2.62 -7.36 -5.55
N THR A 143 -3.05 -8.46 -6.16
CA THR A 143 -4.42 -8.62 -6.70
C THR A 143 -5.46 -8.55 -5.58
N LEU A 144 -5.22 -9.27 -4.48
CA LEU A 144 -6.10 -9.27 -3.31
C LEU A 144 -6.14 -7.89 -2.63
N TRP A 145 -4.99 -7.23 -2.52
CA TRP A 145 -4.90 -5.92 -1.88
C TRP A 145 -5.60 -4.82 -2.69
N THR A 146 -5.37 -4.77 -4.01
CA THR A 146 -5.96 -3.75 -4.90
C THR A 146 -7.48 -3.86 -4.96
N THR A 147 -8.02 -5.07 -5.03
CA THR A 147 -9.48 -5.31 -5.04
C THR A 147 -10.12 -4.94 -3.70
N LEU A 148 -9.45 -5.19 -2.57
CA LEU A 148 -9.86 -4.69 -1.26
C LEU A 148 -9.83 -3.15 -1.21
N ALA A 149 -8.73 -2.54 -1.63
CA ALA A 149 -8.52 -1.09 -1.63
C ALA A 149 -9.60 -0.35 -2.44
N ILE A 150 -9.89 -0.84 -3.65
CA ILE A 150 -10.96 -0.28 -4.49
C ILE A 150 -12.33 -0.45 -3.81
N GLY A 151 -12.59 -1.60 -3.17
CA GLY A 151 -13.82 -1.84 -2.41
C GLY A 151 -14.01 -0.84 -1.25
N GLU A 152 -12.95 -0.55 -0.50
CA GLU A 152 -12.98 0.45 0.57
C GLU A 152 -13.25 1.86 0.02
N MET A 153 -12.63 2.23 -1.11
CA MET A 153 -12.91 3.50 -1.78
C MET A 153 -14.36 3.57 -2.26
N ALA A 154 -14.90 2.49 -2.84
CA ALA A 154 -16.30 2.42 -3.26
C ALA A 154 -17.27 2.64 -2.08
N TYR A 155 -16.99 2.00 -0.94
CA TYR A 155 -17.75 2.15 0.30
C TYR A 155 -17.69 3.59 0.83
N LEU A 156 -16.49 4.19 0.90
CA LEU A 156 -16.33 5.58 1.34
C LEU A 156 -17.03 6.56 0.39
N ALA A 157 -16.92 6.35 -0.92
CA ALA A 157 -17.55 7.19 -1.94
C ALA A 157 -19.08 7.15 -1.82
N ASN A 158 -19.65 5.95 -1.59
CA ASN A 158 -21.07 5.79 -1.33
C ASN A 158 -21.52 6.58 -0.08
N ARG A 159 -20.76 6.48 1.02
CA ARG A 159 -21.03 7.22 2.26
C ARG A 159 -20.96 8.74 2.07
N GLN A 160 -20.10 9.20 1.16
CA GLN A 160 -19.96 10.61 0.80
C GLN A 160 -20.92 11.07 -0.31
N GLN A 161 -21.84 10.20 -0.76
CA GLN A 161 -22.80 10.47 -1.84
C GLN A 161 -22.11 10.82 -3.18
N LEU A 162 -20.91 10.30 -3.39
CA LEU A 162 -20.15 10.42 -4.64
C LEU A 162 -20.52 9.25 -5.56
N GLU A 163 -21.76 9.26 -6.06
CA GLU A 163 -22.37 8.13 -6.80
C GLU A 163 -21.53 7.70 -8.01
N ASP A 164 -21.07 8.64 -8.83
CA ASP A 164 -20.26 8.35 -10.01
C ASP A 164 -18.95 7.64 -9.64
N LEU A 165 -18.29 8.10 -8.58
CA LEU A 165 -17.03 7.50 -8.13
C LEU A 165 -17.26 6.14 -7.47
N SER A 166 -18.32 5.99 -6.68
CA SER A 166 -18.70 4.72 -6.06
C SER A 166 -18.98 3.67 -7.13
N LYS A 167 -19.74 4.03 -8.15
CA LYS A 167 -20.03 3.15 -9.29
C LYS A 167 -18.75 2.80 -10.06
N ALA A 168 -17.93 3.79 -10.42
CA ALA A 168 -16.67 3.54 -11.11
C ALA A 168 -15.74 2.60 -10.33
N ALA A 169 -15.72 2.72 -9.00
CA ALA A 169 -14.93 1.82 -8.15
C ALA A 169 -15.49 0.39 -8.13
N VAL A 170 -16.82 0.21 -8.06
CA VAL A 170 -17.44 -1.12 -8.18
C VAL A 170 -17.12 -1.75 -9.54
N ASP A 171 -17.28 -1.00 -10.62
CA ASP A 171 -17.01 -1.47 -11.99
C ASP A 171 -15.52 -1.85 -12.15
N ALA A 172 -14.60 -1.02 -11.66
CA ALA A 172 -13.16 -1.29 -11.69
C ALA A 172 -12.76 -2.56 -10.91
N ARG A 173 -13.39 -2.78 -9.75
CA ARG A 173 -13.15 -3.99 -8.95
C ARG A 173 -13.66 -5.24 -9.67
N GLU A 174 -14.83 -5.14 -10.28
CA GLU A 174 -15.43 -6.24 -11.04
C GLU A 174 -14.56 -6.62 -12.24
N GLU A 175 -14.02 -5.64 -12.98
CA GLU A 175 -13.10 -5.88 -14.11
C GLU A 175 -11.86 -6.68 -13.69
N ILE A 176 -11.28 -6.41 -12.51
CA ILE A 176 -10.12 -7.17 -12.01
C ILE A 176 -10.53 -8.61 -11.66
N ILE A 177 -11.69 -8.81 -11.03
CA ILE A 177 -12.20 -10.14 -10.67
C ILE A 177 -12.43 -10.96 -11.93
N GLU A 178 -13.14 -10.40 -12.93
CA GLU A 178 -13.39 -11.06 -14.20
C GLU A 178 -12.08 -11.42 -14.92
N ALA A 179 -11.10 -10.51 -14.96
CA ALA A 179 -9.78 -10.78 -15.54
C ALA A 179 -9.06 -11.93 -14.82
N SER A 180 -9.16 -11.99 -13.49
CA SER A 180 -8.59 -13.07 -12.68
C SER A 180 -9.23 -14.41 -12.99
N GLU A 181 -10.56 -14.47 -13.05
CA GLU A 181 -11.31 -15.69 -13.37
C GLU A 181 -11.05 -16.17 -14.80
N LEU A 182 -11.07 -15.27 -15.78
CA LEU A 182 -10.78 -15.59 -17.19
C LEU A 182 -9.38 -16.14 -17.39
N SER A 183 -8.40 -15.66 -16.60
CA SER A 183 -7.02 -16.15 -16.65
C SER A 183 -6.78 -17.39 -15.80
N GLY A 184 -7.81 -17.91 -15.12
CA GLY A 184 -7.72 -19.05 -14.20
C GLY A 184 -6.79 -18.80 -13.01
N PHE A 185 -6.66 -17.54 -12.56
CA PHE A 185 -5.72 -17.17 -11.49
C PHE A 185 -6.31 -17.38 -10.10
N LYS A 186 -7.28 -16.54 -9.72
CA LYS A 186 -8.02 -16.58 -8.46
C LYS A 186 -9.50 -16.43 -8.75
N THR A 187 -10.31 -17.19 -8.03
CA THR A 187 -11.76 -17.14 -8.12
C THR A 187 -12.31 -15.89 -7.41
N ARG A 188 -13.54 -15.49 -7.75
CA ARG A 188 -14.25 -14.44 -7.01
C ARG A 188 -14.25 -14.70 -5.51
N ASP A 189 -14.61 -15.90 -5.08
CA ASP A 189 -14.68 -16.23 -3.65
C ASP A 189 -13.34 -15.96 -2.93
N GLU A 190 -12.21 -16.33 -3.54
CA GLU A 190 -10.89 -16.04 -2.97
C GLU A 190 -10.61 -14.53 -2.89
N ILE A 191 -10.99 -13.76 -3.91
CA ILE A 191 -10.76 -12.31 -3.96
C ILE A 191 -11.69 -11.55 -3.01
N GLU A 192 -12.94 -11.98 -2.87
CA GLU A 192 -13.92 -11.25 -2.05
C GLU A 192 -13.84 -11.63 -0.57
N ILE A 193 -13.58 -12.89 -0.26
CA ILE A 193 -13.69 -13.42 1.10
C ILE A 193 -12.35 -13.33 1.85
N TYR A 194 -11.23 -13.72 1.23
CA TYR A 194 -9.95 -13.83 1.96
C TYR A 194 -9.45 -12.48 2.51
N PRO A 195 -9.48 -11.36 1.76
CA PRO A 195 -9.04 -10.09 2.30
C PRO A 195 -9.91 -9.61 3.46
N GLN A 196 -11.21 -9.90 3.43
CA GLN A 196 -12.14 -9.56 4.52
C GLN A 196 -11.87 -10.40 5.77
N LEU A 197 -11.62 -11.69 5.60
CA LEU A 197 -11.26 -12.58 6.71
C LEU A 197 -9.95 -12.16 7.36
N ILE A 198 -8.92 -11.82 6.57
CA ILE A 198 -7.64 -11.31 7.10
C ILE A 198 -7.88 -10.03 7.89
N ALA A 199 -8.58 -9.05 7.31
CA ALA A 199 -8.87 -7.79 8.01
C ALA A 199 -9.69 -7.99 9.30
N GLN A 200 -10.70 -8.85 9.29
CA GLN A 200 -11.49 -9.19 10.47
C GLN A 200 -10.64 -9.90 11.53
N THR A 201 -9.79 -10.83 11.11
CA THR A 201 -8.91 -11.60 12.01
C THR A 201 -7.92 -10.66 12.70
N VAL A 202 -7.21 -9.83 11.93
CA VAL A 202 -6.29 -8.81 12.48
C VAL A 202 -7.02 -7.85 13.43
N SER A 203 -8.22 -7.38 13.07
CA SER A 203 -9.03 -6.52 13.93
C SER A 203 -9.45 -7.22 15.24
N GLN A 204 -9.92 -8.46 15.17
CA GLN A 204 -10.34 -9.24 16.34
C GLN A 204 -9.17 -9.52 17.29
N TYR A 205 -7.98 -9.80 16.75
CA TYR A 205 -6.78 -9.98 17.56
C TYR A 205 -6.21 -8.66 18.09
N SER A 206 -6.45 -7.53 17.42
CA SER A 206 -6.13 -6.20 17.95
C SER A 206 -7.00 -5.84 19.17
N GLU A 207 -8.26 -6.27 19.19
CA GLU A 207 -9.16 -6.09 20.35
C GLU A 207 -8.87 -7.08 21.49
N LEU A 208 -8.28 -8.25 21.20
CA LEU A 208 -7.79 -9.19 22.21
C LEU A 208 -6.43 -8.78 22.79
N GLN A 209 -5.69 -7.91 22.11
CA GLN A 209 -4.49 -7.26 22.60
C GLN A 209 -4.85 -5.91 23.25
N ASP A 210 -5.43 -5.95 24.45
CA ASP A 210 -5.27 -4.87 25.45
C ASP A 210 -3.79 -4.81 25.92
N LEU A 211 -2.88 -4.59 24.97
CA LEU A 211 -1.51 -4.12 25.18
C LEU A 211 -1.44 -2.63 24.82
N GLN A 212 -2.45 -1.85 25.21
CA GLN A 212 -2.20 -0.45 25.48
C GLN A 212 -1.45 -0.38 26.82
N PRO A 213 -0.14 -0.06 26.87
CA PRO A 213 0.43 0.44 28.12
C PRO A 213 -0.39 1.67 28.52
N ALA A 214 -0.89 1.64 29.76
CA ALA A 214 -1.63 2.75 30.34
C ALA A 214 -0.79 4.04 30.25
N GLY A 215 -1.10 4.90 29.26
CA GLY A 215 -0.32 6.12 29.03
C GLY A 215 -0.43 6.78 27.65
N TYR A 216 -1.41 6.44 26.80
CA TYR A 216 -1.59 7.12 25.51
C TYR A 216 -2.26 8.49 25.68
N GLU A 217 -1.45 9.53 25.87
CA GLU A 217 -1.74 10.83 25.25
C GLU A 217 -1.55 10.71 23.74
N ALA A 218 -2.44 11.33 22.97
CA ALA A 218 -2.49 11.25 21.51
C ALA A 218 -1.14 11.56 20.85
N LYS A 219 -0.47 10.53 20.34
CA LYS A 219 0.58 10.63 19.33
C LYS A 219 0.03 10.16 17.98
N PRO A 220 0.48 10.77 16.86
CA PRO A 220 0.04 10.39 15.52
C PRO A 220 0.59 9.02 15.15
N ASN A 221 -0.26 8.17 14.56
CA ASN A 221 -0.02 6.81 14.08
C ASN A 221 1.47 6.44 13.92
N GLU A 222 2.00 5.66 14.85
CA GLU A 222 3.24 4.94 14.63
C GLU A 222 3.00 3.93 13.50
N GLU A 223 3.90 3.92 12.51
CA GLU A 223 3.78 3.10 11.31
C GLU A 223 3.70 1.61 11.67
N PHE A 224 2.62 0.95 11.22
CA PHE A 224 2.59 -0.50 11.08
C PHE A 224 3.67 -0.88 10.05
N THR A 225 4.80 -1.42 10.53
CA THR A 225 5.93 -1.80 9.68
C THR A 225 5.67 -3.16 9.06
N GLU A 226 5.72 -3.19 7.74
CA GLU A 226 5.43 -4.34 6.89
C GLU A 226 6.36 -5.54 7.11
N GLU A 227 7.51 -5.32 7.74
CA GLU A 227 8.45 -6.37 8.18
C GLU A 227 7.78 -7.39 9.11
N GLU A 228 6.83 -6.96 9.95
CA GLU A 228 6.10 -7.88 10.85
C GLU A 228 5.17 -8.85 10.11
N PHE A 229 4.77 -8.56 8.87
CA PHE A 229 3.83 -9.40 8.13
C PHE A 229 4.53 -10.53 7.33
N PHE A 230 5.79 -10.34 6.95
CA PHE A 230 6.54 -11.29 6.13
C PHE A 230 7.60 -12.09 6.91
N GLU A 231 7.81 -11.81 8.19
CA GLU A 231 8.78 -12.55 9.02
C GLU A 231 8.31 -13.94 9.49
N ASP A 232 7.01 -14.27 9.38
CA ASP A 232 6.45 -15.51 9.97
C ASP A 232 6.31 -16.72 9.00
N GLU A 233 6.82 -16.66 7.77
CA GLU A 233 6.90 -17.85 6.88
C GLU A 233 8.20 -18.67 7.07
N GLY A 234 8.78 -18.62 8.27
CA GLY A 234 10.14 -19.09 8.52
C GLY A 234 10.35 -20.00 9.73
N ASP A 235 9.33 -20.63 10.34
CA ASP A 235 9.59 -21.73 11.28
C ASP A 235 8.41 -22.70 11.43
N ILE A 236 8.27 -23.59 10.46
CA ILE A 236 7.51 -24.83 10.62
C ILE A 236 8.44 -26.02 10.43
N GLY A 237 9.14 -26.35 11.52
CA GLY A 237 9.16 -27.73 11.99
C GLY A 237 10.53 -28.37 12.08
N GLU A 238 11.01 -28.51 13.33
CA GLU A 238 11.49 -29.78 13.86
C GLU A 238 11.04 -29.91 15.32
N GLN A 239 9.85 -30.49 15.52
CA GLN A 239 9.50 -31.12 16.80
C GLN A 239 10.22 -32.47 16.88
N GLU A 240 11.38 -32.52 17.54
CA GLU A 240 11.88 -33.80 18.06
C GLU A 240 11.13 -34.16 19.35
N SER A 241 10.24 -35.13 19.20
CA SER A 241 9.54 -35.80 20.28
C SER A 241 10.52 -36.54 21.19
N GLN A 242 10.46 -36.24 22.49
CA GLN A 242 11.04 -37.07 23.53
C GLN A 242 10.38 -38.46 23.54
N THR A 243 11.18 -39.52 23.59
CA THR A 243 10.78 -40.77 24.24
C THR A 243 11.94 -41.38 25.03
N GLU A 244 11.71 -41.57 26.32
CA GLU A 244 12.54 -42.30 27.27
C GLU A 244 12.63 -43.80 26.91
N GLY A 245 13.72 -44.48 27.31
CA GLY A 245 13.74 -45.96 27.33
C GLY A 245 15.08 -46.69 27.51
N ALA A 246 15.66 -46.63 28.70
CA ALA A 246 16.36 -47.69 29.45
C ALA A 246 17.23 -48.82 28.78
N LYS A 247 18.47 -48.93 29.34
CA LYS A 247 19.26 -50.13 29.74
C LYS A 247 20.17 -50.90 28.73
N LYS A 248 21.48 -50.89 29.10
CA LYS A 248 22.43 -52.01 29.41
C LYS A 248 23.54 -52.44 28.42
N GLU A 249 24.70 -52.70 29.04
CA GLU A 249 25.90 -53.52 28.67
C GLU A 249 26.85 -52.87 27.63
N GLU A 250 28.17 -52.77 27.82
CA GLU A 250 29.19 -53.53 28.60
C GLU A 250 30.06 -52.67 29.53
#